data_AF-A0A9D7SDC9-F1
#
_entry.id   AF-A0A9D7SDC9-F1
#
_cell.length_a   1.000
_cell.length_b   1.000
_cell.length_c   1.000
_cell.angle_alpha   90.00
_cell.angle_beta   90.00
_cell.angle_gamma   90.00
#
_symmetry.space_group_name_H-M   'P 1'
#
loop_
_entity.id
_entity.type
_entity.pdbx_description
1 polymer ?
#
loop_
_entity_poly.entity_id
_entity_poly.type
_entity_poly.pdbx_seq_one_letter_code
_entity_poly.pdbx_strand_id
1 'polypeptide(L)' 'MHCFNCHQEEKPTKKAVAPESCMVCHGDYPAMKVTTKDAKPNPHDSHLGEIPCTDCHRQHQPPVVKCLDCHAGKYKFKAL' A
#
# COMPACT_ATOMS: atom_id res chain seq x y z
N MET A 1 4.61 13.40 -8.30
CA MET A 1 5.33 12.12 -8.45
C MET A 1 5.62 11.91 -9.92
N HIS A 2 6.87 11.60 -10.30
CA HIS A 2 7.25 11.32 -11.69
C HIS A 2 7.25 9.81 -11.96
N CYS A 3 7.11 9.38 -13.23
CA CYS A 3 7.13 7.97 -13.62
C CYS A 3 8.36 7.23 -13.07
N PHE A 4 9.52 7.88 -13.19
CA PHE A 4 10.81 7.34 -12.74
C PHE A 4 10.84 7.00 -11.25
N ASN A 5 10.10 7.74 -10.42
CA ASN A 5 10.16 7.55 -8.96
C ASN A 5 9.65 6.18 -8.50
N CYS A 6 8.77 5.54 -9.28
CA CYS A 6 8.25 4.21 -8.97
C CYS A 6 8.76 3.17 -9.97
N HIS A 7 8.76 3.51 -11.25
CA HIS A 7 9.12 2.57 -12.32
C HIS A 7 10.62 2.49 -12.61
N GLN A 8 11.42 3.42 -12.08
CA GLN A 8 12.86 3.54 -12.38
C GLN A 8 13.15 3.69 -13.89
N GLU A 9 12.15 4.19 -14.63
CA GLU A 9 12.16 4.43 -16.06
C GLU A 9 11.30 5.67 -16.36
N GLU A 10 11.73 6.53 -17.29
CA GLU A 10 10.99 7.77 -17.60
C GLU A 10 9.69 7.52 -18.36
N LYS A 11 9.69 6.51 -19.25
CA LYS A 11 8.54 6.15 -20.10
C LYS A 11 8.24 4.65 -19.97
N PRO A 12 7.79 4.21 -18.79
CA PRO A 12 7.58 2.79 -18.53
C PRO A 12 6.47 2.24 -19.41
N THR A 13 6.74 1.11 -20.04
CA THR A 13 5.74 0.35 -20.81
C THR A 13 5.03 -0.71 -19.97
N LYS A 14 5.60 -1.05 -18.80
CA LYS A 14 5.06 -2.05 -17.87
C LYS A 14 4.39 -1.36 -16.68
N LYS A 15 3.24 -1.90 -16.28
CA LYS A 15 2.49 -1.44 -15.09
C LYS A 15 3.09 -1.91 -13.77
N ALA A 16 3.76 -3.06 -13.77
CA ALA A 16 4.29 -3.66 -12.55
C ALA A 16 5.45 -2.83 -12.00
N VAL A 17 5.46 -2.65 -10.68
CA VAL A 17 6.50 -1.98 -9.91
C VAL A 17 6.94 -2.94 -8.80
N ALA A 18 8.25 -3.00 -8.54
CA ALA A 18 8.80 -3.79 -7.46
C ALA A 18 8.36 -3.20 -6.09
N PRO A 19 7.96 -4.01 -5.10
CA PRO A 19 7.57 -3.51 -3.77
C PRO A 19 8.60 -2.56 -3.15
N GLU A 20 9.88 -2.81 -3.42
CA GLU A 20 11.02 -2.05 -2.92
C GLU A 20 10.98 -0.59 -3.39
N SER A 21 10.42 -0.30 -4.57
CA SER A 21 10.26 1.08 -5.06
C SER A 21 9.43 1.94 -4.10
N CYS A 22 8.49 1.34 -3.37
CA CYS A 22 7.72 2.04 -2.34
C CYS A 22 8.59 2.25 -1.08
N MET A 23 9.35 1.22 -0.71
CA MET A 23 10.12 1.18 0.54
C MET A 23 11.28 2.18 0.56
N VAL A 24 11.81 2.58 -0.61
CA VAL A 24 12.85 3.62 -0.72
C VAL A 24 12.44 4.92 -0.03
N CYS A 25 11.15 5.28 -0.05
CA CYS A 25 10.65 6.52 0.55
C CYS A 25 9.74 6.28 1.75
N HIS A 26 8.99 5.18 1.77
CA HIS A 26 8.02 4.91 2.83
C HIS A 26 8.60 4.07 3.97
N GLY A 27 9.65 3.29 3.75
CA GLY A 27 10.11 2.28 4.70
C GLY A 27 9.51 0.89 4.43
N ASP A 28 10.04 -0.11 5.12
CA ASP A 28 9.64 -1.51 4.98
C ASP A 28 8.35 -1.85 5.74
N TYR A 29 7.92 -3.11 5.69
CA TYR A 29 6.70 -3.57 6.37
C TYR A 29 6.73 -3.33 7.88
N PRO A 30 7.79 -3.68 8.64
CA PRO A 30 7.91 -3.33 10.05
C PRO A 30 7.75 -1.83 10.33
N ALA A 31 8.40 -0.96 9.54
CA ALA A 31 8.26 0.48 9.68
C ALA A 31 6.80 0.93 9.52
N MET A 32 6.10 0.43 8.49
CA MET A 32 4.69 0.75 8.25
C MET A 32 3.77 0.30 9.38
N LYS A 33 4.01 -0.88 9.98
CA LYS A 33 3.26 -1.32 11.17
C LYS A 33 3.39 -0.34 12.32
N VAL A 34 4.59 0.17 12.57
CA VAL A 34 4.86 1.13 13.65
C VAL A 34 4.23 2.49 13.33
N THR A 35 4.37 2.97 12.10
CA THR A 35 3.81 4.26 11.66
C THR A 35 2.28 4.27 11.76
N THR A 36 1.61 3.15 11.49
CA THR A 36 0.13 3.05 11.56
C THR A 36 -0.39 2.36 12.82
N LYS A 37 0.42 2.26 13.88
CA LYS A 37 0.04 1.58 15.14
C LYS A 37 -1.24 2.11 15.79
N ASP A 38 -1.56 3.39 15.56
CA ASP A 38 -2.72 4.05 16.16
C ASP A 38 -4.00 3.86 15.32
N ALA A 39 -3.89 3.34 14.10
CA ALA A 39 -5.04 2.96 13.28
C ALA A 39 -5.68 1.68 13.83
N LYS A 40 -7.02 1.66 13.94
CA LYS A 40 -7.78 0.53 14.50
C LYS A 40 -8.84 0.05 13.50
N PRO A 41 -8.69 -1.14 12.90
CA PRO A 41 -7.52 -2.03 12.97
C PRO A 41 -6.31 -1.44 12.21
N ASN A 42 -5.10 -1.92 12.51
CA ASN A 42 -3.89 -1.48 11.82
C ASN A 42 -3.87 -2.09 10.39
N PRO A 43 -3.94 -1.28 9.32
CA PRO A 43 -4.02 -1.80 7.95
C PRO A 43 -2.74 -2.50 7.49
N HIS A 44 -1.59 -2.23 8.13
CA HIS A 44 -0.31 -2.85 7.79
C HIS A 44 0.08 -3.99 8.72
N ASP A 45 -0.74 -4.30 9.74
CA ASP A 45 -0.53 -5.42 10.64
C ASP A 45 -1.77 -6.31 10.65
N SER A 46 -1.82 -7.24 9.70
CA SER A 46 -2.97 -8.10 9.46
C SER A 46 -2.62 -9.58 9.51
N HIS A 47 -3.63 -10.43 9.60
CA HIS A 47 -3.50 -11.89 9.54
C HIS A 47 -3.03 -12.40 8.16
N LEU A 48 -2.98 -11.54 7.13
CA LEU A 48 -2.43 -11.89 5.82
C LEU A 48 -0.90 -11.79 5.77
N GLY A 49 -0.27 -11.25 6.83
CA GLY A 49 1.17 -10.99 6.84
C GLY A 49 1.55 -9.86 5.90
N GLU A 50 2.67 -10.01 5.20
CA GLU A 50 3.18 -9.05 4.23
C GLU A 50 2.51 -9.27 2.87
N ILE A 51 1.74 -8.28 2.42
CA ILE A 51 1.10 -8.27 1.10
C ILE A 51 1.60 -7.08 0.28
N PRO A 52 1.68 -7.19 -1.06
CA PRO A 52 2.19 -6.11 -1.90
C PRO A 52 1.51 -4.77 -1.62
N CYS A 53 2.28 -3.70 -1.49
CA CYS A 53 1.75 -2.35 -1.22
C CYS A 53 0.67 -1.95 -2.23
N THR A 54 0.85 -2.35 -3.49
CA THR A 54 -0.02 -2.07 -4.63
C THR A 54 -1.37 -2.79 -4.61
N ASP A 55 -1.56 -3.80 -3.77
CA ASP A 55 -2.86 -4.47 -3.60
C ASP A 55 -3.91 -3.52 -3.03
N CYS A 56 -3.48 -2.59 -2.17
CA CYS A 56 -4.31 -1.55 -1.56
C CYS A 56 -4.01 -0.16 -2.15
N HIS A 57 -2.73 0.22 -2.20
CA HIS A 57 -2.27 1.53 -2.67
C HIS A 57 -2.06 1.53 -4.19
N ARG A 58 -3.16 1.73 -4.92
CA ARG A 58 -3.14 1.80 -6.38
C ARG A 58 -2.76 3.21 -6.81
N GLN A 59 -1.75 3.34 -7.67
CA GLN A 59 -1.23 4.64 -8.06
C GLN A 59 -2.02 5.28 -9.20
N HIS A 60 -2.23 4.54 -10.29
CA HIS A 60 -2.95 5.02 -11.47
C HIS A 60 -4.47 4.77 -11.41
N GLN A 61 -4.98 4.41 -10.23
CA GLN A 61 -6.39 4.12 -9.96
C GLN A 61 -6.72 4.51 -8.51
N PRO A 62 -7.99 4.66 -8.14
CA PRO A 62 -8.36 4.90 -6.74
C PRO A 62 -7.82 3.79 -5.82
N PRO A 63 -7.34 4.14 -4.62
CA PRO A 63 -6.90 3.15 -3.63
C PRO A 63 -8.09 2.32 -3.17
N VAL A 64 -7.81 1.11 -2.71
CA VAL A 64 -8.80 0.22 -2.11
C VAL A 64 -8.33 -0.23 -0.74
N VAL A 65 -9.29 -0.62 0.10
CA VAL A 65 -8.99 -1.23 1.40
C VAL A 65 -9.36 -2.70 1.32
N LYS A 66 -8.37 -3.54 1.00
CA LYS A 66 -8.56 -4.99 0.77
C LYS A 66 -9.19 -5.71 1.98
N CYS A 67 -9.03 -5.17 3.19
CA CYS A 67 -9.70 -5.68 4.39
C CYS A 67 -11.23 -5.69 4.23
N LEU A 68 -11.80 -4.70 3.51
CA LEU A 68 -13.24 -4.57 3.35
C LEU A 68 -13.83 -5.60 2.39
N ASP A 69 -13.02 -6.33 1.62
CA ASP A 69 -13.48 -7.43 0.77
C ASP A 69 -14.10 -8.55 1.63
N CYS A 70 -13.55 -8.79 2.82
CA CYS A 70 -14.07 -9.77 3.79
C CYS A 70 -14.75 -9.12 5.01
N HIS A 71 -14.32 -7.92 5.40
CA HIS A 71 -14.80 -7.20 6.59
C HIS A 71 -15.72 -6.02 6.25
N ALA A 72 -16.45 -6.11 5.14
CA ALA A 72 -17.43 -5.11 4.73
C ALA A 72 -18.36 -4.71 5.90
N GLY A 73 -18.49 -3.40 6.12
CA GLY A 73 -19.34 -2.84 7.18
C GLY A 73 -18.81 -2.97 8.61
N LYS A 74 -17.75 -3.76 8.85
CA LYS A 74 -17.18 -3.94 10.21
C LYS A 74 -16.18 -2.85 10.58
N TYR A 75 -15.45 -2.34 9.60
CA TYR A 75 -14.41 -1.33 9.81
C TYR A 75 -14.66 -0.10 8.95
N LYS A 76 -14.27 1.07 9.48
CA LYS A 76 -14.27 2.33 8.75
C LYS A 76 -12.85 2.84 8.68
N PHE A 77 -12.25 2.69 7.52
CA PHE A 77 -10.95 3.28 7.23
C PHE A 77 -11.19 4.67 6.63
N LYS A 78 -10.45 5.68 7.11
CA LYS A 78 -10.39 6.95 6.39
C LYS A 78 -9.57 6.72 5.12
N ALA A 79 -10.15 7.02 3.97
CA ALA A 79 -9.36 7.16 2.76
C ALA A 79 -8.34 8.28 2.97
N LEU A 80 -7.08 8.02 2.59
CA LEU A 80 -6.00 9.00 2.55
C LEU A 80 -6.34 10.14 1.58
#